data_AF-A0A0R1VTF8-F1
#
_entry.id   AF-A0A0R1VTF8-F1
#
_cell.length_a   1.000
_cell.length_b   1.000
_cell.length_c   1.000
_cell.angle_alpha   90.00
_cell.angle_beta   90.00
_cell.angle_gamma   90.00
#
_symmetry.space_group_name_H-M   'P 1'
#
loop_
_entity.id
_entity.type
_entity.pdbx_description
1 polymer ?
#
loop_
_entity_poly.entity_id
_entity_poly.type
_entity_poly.pdbx_seq_one_letter_code
_entity_poly.pdbx_strand_id
1 'polypeptide(L)'
;MKKNLVFAALVSALVLGGSIGSATVNAAVDGVPSTAKTQGIINFSLPTDAVDPLDPTTPLNPDGTQNKNPNDDMNKPTGNTGALTLDTAPYLSFGQHVIGEQAGSTYTLDSTANPHPYLQVSDRRGVNADNKAQGWTVTVAVTDFSNGSQSLAGTKLSFATGTVKAGSESASTQSAPTSLAVNGLSSASSATAIFGASVG
;
A
#
# COMPACT_ATOMS: atom_id res chain seq x y z
N MET A 1 -16.21 -12.11 -25.05
CA MET A 1 -16.83 -11.26 -24.02
C MET A 1 -15.98 -9.99 -23.91
N LYS A 2 -16.57 -8.81 -24.17
CA LYS A 2 -15.83 -7.53 -24.22
C LYS A 2 -15.78 -6.95 -22.80
N LYS A 3 -14.57 -6.69 -22.28
CA LYS A 3 -14.37 -6.03 -20.98
C LYS A 3 -14.55 -4.52 -21.17
N ASN A 4 -15.55 -3.94 -20.52
CA ASN A 4 -15.75 -2.49 -20.50
C ASN A 4 -14.79 -1.87 -19.47
N LEU A 5 -13.85 -1.03 -19.92
CA LEU A 5 -12.99 -0.21 -19.08
C LEU A 5 -13.68 1.13 -18.80
N VAL A 6 -13.88 1.44 -17.52
CA VAL A 6 -14.43 2.72 -17.05
C VAL A 6 -13.26 3.70 -16.88
N PHE A 7 -13.27 4.80 -17.63
CA PHE A 7 -12.32 5.91 -17.53
C PHE A 7 -12.96 7.06 -16.75
N ALA A 8 -12.33 7.53 -15.68
CA ALA A 8 -12.70 8.77 -15.01
C ALA A 8 -11.83 9.91 -15.55
N ALA A 9 -12.45 10.95 -16.12
CA ALA A 9 -11.78 12.15 -16.62
C ALA A 9 -12.06 13.33 -15.68
N LEU A 10 -11.01 14.03 -15.24
CA LEU A 10 -11.12 15.32 -14.55
C LEU A 10 -10.89 16.45 -15.56
N VAL A 11 -11.86 17.35 -15.70
CA VAL A 11 -11.80 18.51 -16.60
C VAL A 11 -11.72 19.78 -15.75
N SER A 12 -10.68 20.59 -15.95
CA SER A 12 -10.60 21.95 -15.40
C SER A 12 -10.57 22.97 -16.54
N ALA A 13 -11.33 24.05 -16.42
CA ALA A 13 -11.36 25.16 -17.38
C ALA A 13 -10.75 26.40 -16.70
N LEU A 14 -9.77 27.03 -17.36
CA LEU A 14 -9.14 28.26 -16.90
C LEU A 14 -9.64 29.42 -17.77
N VAL A 15 -10.29 30.42 -17.15
CA VAL A 15 -10.76 31.64 -17.85
C VAL A 15 -9.72 32.74 -17.65
N LEU A 16 -9.04 33.17 -18.71
CA LEU A 16 -8.18 34.36 -18.69
C LEU A 16 -8.91 35.54 -19.32
N GLY A 17 -9.29 36.53 -18.50
CA GLY A 17 -9.81 37.82 -18.94
C GLY A 17 -8.72 38.88 -18.95
N GLY A 18 -8.43 39.45 -20.13
CA GLY A 18 -7.54 40.60 -20.25
C GLY A 18 -8.32 41.92 -20.12
N SER A 19 -8.05 42.70 -19.08
CA SER A 19 -8.49 44.09 -18.96
C SER A 19 -7.46 45.01 -19.63
N ILE A 20 -7.78 45.52 -20.82
CA ILE A 20 -7.00 46.59 -21.46
C ILE A 20 -7.65 47.91 -21.06
N GLY A 21 -6.92 48.75 -20.33
CA GLY A 21 -7.38 50.07 -19.90
C GLY A 21 -7.60 51.02 -21.08
N SER A 22 -8.66 51.82 -20.97
CA SER A 22 -9.16 52.73 -22.00
C SER A 22 -8.21 53.89 -22.33
N ALA A 23 -7.95 54.10 -23.62
CA ALA A 23 -7.83 55.42 -24.22
C ALA A 23 -8.79 55.48 -25.43
N THR A 24 -9.63 56.50 -25.47
CA THR A 24 -10.84 56.63 -26.29
C THR A 24 -10.58 56.92 -27.77
N VAL A 25 -11.16 56.13 -28.69
CA VAL A 25 -11.62 56.58 -30.02
C VAL A 25 -12.86 55.76 -30.42
N ASN A 26 -13.94 56.46 -30.78
CA ASN A 26 -15.21 55.88 -31.26
C ASN A 26 -15.06 55.27 -32.66
N ALA A 27 -15.44 53.99 -32.80
CA ALA A 27 -16.02 53.41 -34.02
C ALA A 27 -16.94 52.27 -33.58
N ALA A 28 -18.18 52.27 -34.09
CA ALA A 28 -19.12 51.18 -33.85
C ALA A 28 -18.57 49.88 -34.44
N VAL A 29 -18.16 48.96 -33.57
CA VAL A 29 -18.14 47.53 -33.83
C VAL A 29 -18.66 46.89 -32.56
N ASP A 30 -19.67 46.05 -32.74
CA ASP A 30 -20.30 45.24 -31.71
C ASP A 30 -19.20 44.41 -31.02
N GLY A 31 -18.72 44.90 -29.89
CA GLY A 31 -17.61 44.34 -29.14
C GLY A 31 -18.04 43.11 -28.37
N VAL A 32 -18.48 42.07 -29.10
CA VAL A 32 -18.65 40.75 -28.51
C VAL A 32 -17.25 40.30 -28.05
N PRO A 33 -17.02 40.05 -26.75
CA PRO A 33 -15.72 39.59 -26.30
C PRO A 33 -15.36 38.29 -27.03
N SER A 34 -14.23 38.30 -27.75
CA SER A 34 -13.67 37.09 -28.34
C SER A 34 -13.13 36.21 -27.22
N THR A 35 -13.99 35.33 -26.70
CA THR A 35 -13.59 34.32 -25.72
C THR A 35 -13.01 33.11 -26.46
N ALA A 36 -11.76 32.77 -26.17
CA ALA A 36 -11.17 31.50 -26.58
C ALA A 36 -11.21 30.54 -25.40
N LYS A 37 -11.81 29.36 -25.59
CA LYS A 37 -11.75 28.27 -24.61
C LYS A 37 -10.64 27.32 -25.02
N THR A 38 -9.64 27.14 -24.17
CA THR A 38 -8.67 26.05 -24.32
C THR A 38 -9.11 24.89 -23.44
N GLN A 39 -9.01 23.67 -23.95
CA GLN A 39 -9.27 22.45 -23.18
C GLN A 39 -7.93 21.81 -22.86
N GLY A 40 -7.54 21.81 -21.59
CA GLY A 40 -6.47 20.94 -21.10
C GLY A 40 -7.07 19.58 -20.77
N ILE A 41 -6.54 18.50 -21.35
CA ILE A 41 -6.92 17.14 -21.01
C ILE A 41 -5.67 16.42 -20.52
N ILE A 42 -5.77 15.78 -19.35
CA ILE A 42 -4.75 14.86 -18.83
C ILE A 42 -5.42 13.51 -18.62
N ASN A 43 -4.80 12.46 -19.15
CA ASN A 43 -5.25 11.09 -18.99
C ASN A 43 -4.29 10.33 -18.09
N PHE A 44 -4.84 9.65 -17.08
CA PHE A 44 -4.10 8.75 -16.20
C PHE A 44 -4.48 7.31 -16.49
N SER A 45 -3.52 6.40 -16.30
CA SER A 45 -3.74 4.96 -16.36
C SER A 45 -3.18 4.32 -15.09
N LEU A 46 -3.82 3.24 -14.63
CA LEU A 46 -3.34 2.51 -13.47
C LEU A 46 -2.10 1.69 -13.83
N PRO A 47 -1.11 1.61 -12.93
CA PRO A 47 0.05 0.77 -13.15
C PRO A 47 -0.33 -0.72 -13.14
N THR A 48 0.38 -1.50 -13.95
CA THR A 48 0.18 -2.95 -14.13
C THR A 48 1.42 -3.77 -13.78
N ASP A 49 2.49 -3.12 -13.37
CA ASP A 49 3.77 -3.70 -12.99
C ASP A 49 3.79 -4.09 -11.51
N ALA A 50 4.83 -4.83 -11.10
CA ALA A 50 5.15 -5.09 -9.71
C ALA A 50 5.96 -3.93 -9.12
N VAL A 51 6.02 -3.86 -7.79
CA VAL A 51 6.83 -2.86 -7.08
C VAL A 51 8.02 -3.57 -6.45
N ASP A 52 9.22 -2.99 -6.61
CA ASP A 52 10.40 -3.43 -5.88
C ASP A 52 10.26 -3.06 -4.40
N PRO A 53 10.37 -4.02 -3.47
CA PRO A 53 10.26 -3.73 -2.04
C PRO A 53 11.28 -2.71 -1.55
N LEU A 54 10.87 -1.87 -0.60
CA LEU A 54 11.73 -0.91 0.08
C LEU A 54 12.37 -1.56 1.31
N ASP A 55 13.54 -1.07 1.68
CA ASP A 55 14.23 -1.48 2.90
C ASP A 55 13.57 -0.80 4.11
N PRO A 56 12.93 -1.54 5.03
CA PRO A 56 12.33 -0.94 6.21
C PRO A 56 13.38 -0.48 7.23
N THR A 57 14.67 -0.80 7.08
CA THR A 57 15.72 -0.46 8.05
C THR A 57 16.47 0.82 7.70
N THR A 58 16.43 1.26 6.44
CA THR A 58 17.11 2.48 6.02
C THR A 58 16.27 3.73 6.28
N PRO A 59 16.91 4.88 6.60
CA PRO A 59 16.23 6.17 6.65
C PRO A 59 15.87 6.68 5.26
N LEU A 60 14.92 7.61 5.19
CA LEU A 60 14.57 8.33 3.97
C LEU A 60 15.81 9.07 3.43
N ASN A 61 16.01 8.99 2.12
CA ASN A 61 17.04 9.73 1.43
C ASN A 61 16.73 11.24 1.45
N PRO A 62 17.75 12.12 1.32
CA PRO A 62 17.54 13.57 1.31
C PRO A 62 16.59 14.08 0.22
N ASP A 63 16.42 13.32 -0.87
CA ASP A 63 15.51 13.62 -1.98
C ASP A 63 14.06 13.13 -1.74
N GLY A 64 13.77 12.55 -0.57
CA GLY A 64 12.46 12.03 -0.21
C GLY A 64 12.18 10.61 -0.70
N THR A 65 13.14 9.92 -1.30
CA THR A 65 13.02 8.51 -1.71
C THR A 65 13.45 7.55 -0.59
N GLN A 66 12.98 6.30 -0.60
CA GLN A 66 13.53 5.22 0.23
C GLN A 66 14.43 4.31 -0.60
N ASN A 67 15.43 3.72 0.04
CA ASN A 67 16.24 2.69 -0.61
C ASN A 67 15.41 1.43 -0.85
N LYS A 68 15.61 0.82 -2.02
CA LYS A 68 15.11 -0.54 -2.30
C LYS A 68 15.82 -1.51 -1.37
N ASN A 69 15.12 -2.55 -0.91
CA ASN A 69 15.76 -3.61 -0.12
C ASN A 69 16.73 -4.40 -1.00
N PRO A 70 18.06 -4.31 -0.77
CA PRO A 70 19.02 -5.00 -1.60
C PRO A 70 19.06 -6.48 -1.22
N ASN A 71 18.32 -7.32 -1.96
CA ASN A 71 18.38 -8.79 -1.88
C ASN A 71 18.17 -9.37 -0.47
N ASP A 72 16.99 -9.14 0.09
CA ASP A 72 16.54 -9.88 1.27
C ASP A 72 16.02 -11.26 0.86
N ASP A 73 16.92 -12.25 0.91
CA ASP A 73 16.57 -13.64 0.66
C ASP A 73 15.53 -14.17 1.65
N MET A 74 15.35 -13.55 2.81
CA MET A 74 14.36 -13.98 3.80
C MET A 74 13.00 -13.35 3.48
N ASN A 75 12.91 -12.05 3.21
CA ASN A 75 11.66 -11.38 2.88
C ASN A 75 11.52 -11.13 1.36
N LYS A 76 11.42 -12.22 0.60
CA LYS A 76 11.38 -12.16 -0.87
C LYS A 76 10.19 -11.36 -1.41
N PRO A 77 10.34 -10.67 -2.55
CA PRO A 77 9.22 -10.06 -3.26
C PRO A 77 8.18 -11.11 -3.66
N THR A 78 6.90 -10.77 -3.57
CA THR A 78 5.79 -11.65 -3.98
C THR A 78 5.61 -11.70 -5.50
N GLY A 79 6.06 -10.68 -6.22
CA GLY A 79 5.83 -10.51 -7.66
C GLY A 79 4.39 -10.13 -8.02
N ASN A 80 3.55 -9.78 -7.04
CA ASN A 80 2.19 -9.31 -7.30
C ASN A 80 2.21 -8.04 -8.17
N THR A 81 1.25 -7.94 -9.08
CA THR A 81 1.14 -6.84 -10.04
C THR A 81 -0.17 -6.09 -9.92
N GLY A 82 -0.18 -4.83 -10.34
CA GLY A 82 -1.38 -3.98 -10.39
C GLY A 82 -1.34 -2.83 -9.38
N ALA A 83 -2.43 -2.07 -9.33
CA ALA A 83 -2.47 -0.80 -8.59
C ALA A 83 -2.52 -0.95 -7.06
N LEU A 84 -2.84 -2.13 -6.52
CA LEU A 84 -2.75 -2.44 -5.10
C LEU A 84 -2.07 -3.79 -4.95
N THR A 85 -0.91 -3.83 -4.29
CA THR A 85 -0.08 -5.03 -4.20
C THR A 85 0.42 -5.25 -2.77
N LEU A 86 0.46 -6.51 -2.36
CA LEU A 86 1.30 -6.97 -1.25
C LEU A 86 2.66 -7.31 -1.86
N ASP A 87 3.67 -6.47 -1.66
CA ASP A 87 4.97 -6.57 -2.35
C ASP A 87 5.91 -7.55 -1.67
N THR A 88 5.81 -7.68 -0.34
CA THR A 88 6.63 -8.57 0.48
C THR A 88 5.76 -9.25 1.54
N ALA A 89 6.04 -10.54 1.80
CA ALA A 89 5.51 -11.27 2.95
C ALA A 89 6.68 -11.70 3.86
N PRO A 90 6.48 -11.71 5.19
CA PRO A 90 7.58 -11.97 6.12
C PRO A 90 7.96 -13.44 6.12
N TYR A 91 9.26 -13.73 6.17
CA TYR A 91 9.73 -15.07 6.51
C TYR A 91 9.84 -15.23 8.02
N LEU A 92 9.09 -16.19 8.55
CA LEU A 92 9.00 -16.47 9.97
C LEU A 92 9.69 -17.80 10.29
N SER A 93 10.92 -17.72 10.79
CA SER A 93 11.63 -18.89 11.35
C SER A 93 11.49 -18.89 12.86
N PHE A 94 11.16 -20.05 13.42
CA PHE A 94 11.14 -20.26 14.87
C PHE A 94 12.35 -21.08 15.34
N GLY A 95 13.27 -21.45 14.45
CA GLY A 95 14.44 -22.28 14.79
C GLY A 95 14.10 -23.75 15.04
N GLN A 96 15.04 -24.47 15.65
CA GLN A 96 14.90 -25.88 16.00
C GLN A 96 14.71 -26.04 17.50
N HIS A 97 13.71 -26.83 17.89
CA HIS A 97 13.39 -27.09 19.29
C HIS A 97 13.21 -28.58 19.53
N VAL A 98 13.70 -29.05 20.68
CA VAL A 98 13.41 -30.39 21.16
C VAL A 98 12.01 -30.36 21.80
N ILE A 99 11.17 -31.34 21.45
CA ILE A 99 9.89 -31.53 22.11
C ILE A 99 10.18 -31.92 23.57
N GLY A 100 9.95 -30.98 24.50
CA GLY A 100 10.07 -31.22 25.93
C GLY A 100 8.82 -31.89 26.51
N GLU A 101 8.94 -32.45 27.71
CA GLU A 101 7.82 -33.07 28.45
C GLU A 101 6.81 -32.03 28.99
N GLN A 102 7.11 -30.73 28.89
CA GLN A 102 6.23 -29.67 29.40
C GLN A 102 5.24 -29.20 28.33
N ALA A 103 3.95 -29.39 28.61
CA ALA A 103 2.89 -28.76 27.86
C ALA A 103 2.96 -27.22 27.98
N GLY A 104 2.82 -26.50 26.86
CA GLY A 104 2.67 -25.03 26.86
C GLY A 104 3.93 -24.21 26.61
N SER A 105 4.95 -24.76 25.93
CA SER A 105 6.13 -23.98 25.53
C SER A 105 5.77 -22.82 24.58
N THR A 106 6.43 -21.68 24.77
CA THR A 106 6.35 -20.53 23.85
C THR A 106 7.68 -20.42 23.11
N TYR A 107 7.61 -20.41 21.77
CA TYR A 107 8.77 -20.24 20.91
C TYR A 107 8.71 -18.86 20.24
N THR A 108 9.79 -18.10 20.36
CA THR A 108 9.92 -16.79 19.72
C THR A 108 10.60 -16.92 18.38
N LEU A 109 10.46 -15.90 17.54
CA LEU A 109 11.11 -15.83 16.25
C LEU A 109 12.64 -15.93 16.43
N ASP A 110 13.28 -16.73 15.59
CA ASP A 110 14.73 -16.77 15.50
C ASP A 110 15.23 -15.53 14.74
N SER A 111 15.63 -14.50 15.48
CA SER A 111 16.16 -13.26 14.93
C SER A 111 17.48 -13.43 14.19
N THR A 112 18.18 -14.55 14.38
CA THR A 112 19.41 -14.85 13.63
C THR A 112 19.08 -15.30 12.20
N ALA A 113 17.92 -15.93 12.01
CA ALA A 113 17.43 -16.34 10.70
C ALA A 113 16.82 -15.16 9.93
N ASN A 114 16.06 -14.30 10.60
CA ASN A 114 15.53 -13.06 10.01
C ASN A 114 15.42 -11.96 11.09
N PRO A 115 16.35 -11.00 11.14
CA PRO A 115 16.35 -9.96 12.18
C PRO A 115 15.21 -8.95 12.00
N HIS A 116 14.66 -8.82 10.80
CA HIS A 116 13.68 -7.80 10.43
C HIS A 116 12.58 -8.39 9.54
N PRO A 117 11.71 -9.29 10.06
CA PRO A 117 10.56 -9.74 9.29
C PRO A 117 9.62 -8.57 9.03
N TYR A 118 9.19 -8.40 7.79
CA TYR A 118 8.27 -7.33 7.42
C TYR A 118 7.35 -7.75 6.28
N LEU A 119 6.28 -6.97 6.11
CA LEU A 119 5.44 -6.98 4.92
C LEU A 119 5.40 -5.57 4.34
N GLN A 120 5.13 -5.47 3.05
CA GLN A 120 4.95 -4.19 2.38
C GLN A 120 3.72 -4.21 1.51
N VAL A 121 2.95 -3.12 1.56
CA VAL A 121 1.81 -2.87 0.67
C VAL A 121 2.09 -1.60 -0.14
N SER A 122 1.87 -1.68 -1.44
CA SER A 122 1.86 -0.51 -2.33
C SER A 122 0.45 -0.22 -2.80
N ASP A 123 -0.08 0.95 -2.44
CA ASP A 123 -1.35 1.47 -2.97
C ASP A 123 -1.08 2.62 -3.95
N ARG A 124 -1.30 2.33 -5.23
CA ARG A 124 -1.09 3.22 -6.38
C ARG A 124 -2.41 3.53 -7.09
N ARG A 125 -3.55 3.32 -6.42
CA ARG A 125 -4.89 3.58 -6.99
C ARG A 125 -5.30 5.05 -6.92
N GLY A 126 -4.60 5.86 -6.13
CA GLY A 126 -4.98 7.26 -5.87
C GLY A 126 -6.28 7.38 -5.08
N VAL A 127 -6.89 8.56 -5.14
CA VAL A 127 -8.21 8.82 -4.56
C VAL A 127 -9.34 8.41 -5.52
N ASN A 128 -10.49 8.06 -4.96
CA ASN A 128 -11.71 7.80 -5.74
C ASN A 128 -12.34 9.11 -6.26
N ALA A 129 -13.47 9.02 -6.98
CA ALA A 129 -14.14 10.16 -7.62
C ALA A 129 -14.62 11.24 -6.62
N ASP A 130 -14.84 10.84 -5.36
CA ASP A 130 -15.19 11.67 -4.21
C ASP A 130 -13.96 12.23 -3.46
N ASN A 131 -12.76 12.11 -4.05
CA ASN A 131 -11.49 12.58 -3.50
C ASN A 131 -11.07 11.92 -2.18
N LYS A 132 -11.53 10.69 -1.95
CA LYS A 132 -11.29 9.89 -0.75
C LYS A 132 -10.40 8.70 -1.02
N ALA A 133 -9.73 8.26 0.04
CA ALA A 133 -8.97 7.03 0.04
C ALA A 133 -9.88 5.82 -0.15
N GLN A 134 -9.42 4.82 -0.89
CA GLN A 134 -10.18 3.59 -1.09
C GLN A 134 -10.00 2.57 0.05
N GLY A 135 -9.02 2.76 0.93
CA GLY A 135 -8.69 1.83 2.00
C GLY A 135 -8.19 0.47 1.49
N TRP A 136 -7.57 -0.30 2.39
CA TRP A 136 -7.17 -1.67 2.14
C TRP A 136 -6.90 -2.39 3.46
N THR A 137 -6.90 -3.72 3.43
CA THR A 137 -6.62 -4.55 4.61
C THR A 137 -5.86 -5.80 4.19
N VAL A 138 -4.80 -6.11 4.94
CA VAL A 138 -4.09 -7.39 4.92
C VAL A 138 -4.60 -8.24 6.06
N THR A 139 -5.01 -9.46 5.73
CA THR A 139 -5.44 -10.46 6.71
C THR A 139 -4.49 -11.65 6.73
N VAL A 140 -4.31 -12.27 7.88
CA VAL A 140 -3.53 -13.49 8.07
C VAL A 140 -4.42 -14.65 8.51
N ALA A 141 -4.13 -15.84 7.99
CA ALA A 141 -4.64 -17.10 8.48
C ALA A 141 -3.45 -18.06 8.61
N VAL A 142 -3.57 -19.05 9.49
CA VAL A 142 -2.53 -20.07 9.69
C VAL A 142 -3.13 -21.44 9.43
N THR A 143 -2.34 -22.36 8.91
CA THR A 143 -2.70 -23.78 8.84
C THR A 143 -2.10 -24.53 10.01
N ASP A 144 -2.39 -25.82 10.12
CA ASP A 144 -1.68 -26.67 11.06
C ASP A 144 -0.17 -26.65 10.83
N PHE A 145 0.60 -26.65 11.92
CA PHE A 145 2.04 -26.87 11.89
C PHE A 145 2.28 -28.37 11.64
N SER A 146 2.72 -28.72 10.43
CA SER A 146 2.83 -30.11 10.01
C SER A 146 4.12 -30.39 9.25
N ASN A 147 4.62 -31.62 9.39
CA ASN A 147 5.70 -32.17 8.56
C ASN A 147 5.16 -33.02 7.38
N GLY A 148 3.85 -32.94 7.09
CA GLY A 148 3.16 -33.74 6.07
C GLY A 148 2.66 -35.11 6.54
N SER A 149 3.17 -35.63 7.67
CA SER A 149 2.74 -36.91 8.25
C SER A 149 2.06 -36.75 9.60
N GLN A 150 2.45 -35.73 10.36
CA GLN A 150 1.94 -35.41 11.69
C GLN A 150 1.66 -33.91 11.77
N SER A 151 0.67 -33.54 12.58
CA SER A 151 0.32 -32.15 12.88
C SER A 151 0.56 -31.89 14.37
N LEU A 152 1.18 -30.76 14.68
CA LEU A 152 1.36 -30.29 16.05
C LEU A 152 0.08 -29.59 16.52
N ALA A 153 -0.84 -30.40 17.06
CA ALA A 153 -2.13 -29.94 17.52
C ALA A 153 -2.03 -28.93 18.68
N GLY A 154 -2.98 -27.99 18.74
CA GLY A 154 -3.05 -27.00 19.82
C GLY A 154 -2.06 -25.84 19.68
N THR A 155 -1.22 -25.83 18.64
CA THR A 155 -0.33 -24.71 18.35
C THR A 155 -1.11 -23.45 18.00
N LYS A 156 -0.62 -22.31 18.49
CA LYS A 156 -1.17 -21.00 18.16
C LYS A 156 -0.05 -20.04 17.80
N LEU A 157 -0.33 -19.14 16.86
CA LEU A 157 0.57 -18.10 16.40
C LEU A 157 0.08 -16.72 16.87
N SER A 158 0.98 -15.91 17.42
CA SER A 158 0.67 -14.56 17.87
C SER A 158 1.66 -13.55 17.30
N PHE A 159 1.18 -12.35 17.01
CA PHE A 159 1.96 -11.21 16.54
C PHE A 159 1.67 -10.02 17.46
N ALA A 160 2.73 -9.35 17.94
CA ALA A 160 2.57 -8.02 18.52
C ALA A 160 2.26 -6.99 17.42
N THR A 161 1.78 -5.80 17.81
CA THR A 161 1.63 -4.67 16.88
C THR A 161 2.99 -4.33 16.26
N GLY A 162 3.04 -4.26 14.94
CA GLY A 162 4.26 -3.89 14.20
C GLY A 162 4.48 -2.37 14.14
N THR A 163 5.72 -1.97 13.88
CA THR A 163 6.06 -0.58 13.58
C THR A 163 5.72 -0.27 12.12
N VAL A 164 4.86 0.72 11.88
CA VAL A 164 4.51 1.16 10.53
C VAL A 164 5.54 2.17 10.04
N LYS A 165 6.08 1.94 8.84
CA LYS A 165 6.97 2.86 8.12
C LYS A 165 6.39 3.20 6.76
N ALA A 166 6.48 4.48 6.38
CA ALA A 166 6.07 4.95 5.06
C ALA A 166 7.24 4.86 4.07
N GLY A 167 6.98 4.39 2.86
CA GLY A 167 7.97 4.25 1.79
C GLY A 167 8.37 5.56 1.10
N SER A 168 7.61 6.62 1.34
CA SER A 168 7.80 8.03 0.99
C SER A 168 6.49 8.73 1.35
N GLU A 169 6.53 10.04 1.64
CA GLU A 169 5.32 10.84 1.89
C GLU A 169 4.42 10.78 0.65
N SER A 170 3.35 10.00 0.69
CA SER A 170 2.26 10.18 -0.26
C SER A 170 1.67 11.55 0.05
N ALA A 171 1.59 12.45 -0.93
CA ALA A 171 1.04 13.81 -0.78
C ALA A 171 -0.46 13.85 -0.40
N SER A 172 -1.02 12.74 0.09
CA SER A 172 -2.39 12.62 0.55
C SER A 172 -2.49 13.00 2.03
N THR A 173 -3.50 13.80 2.37
CA THR A 173 -3.89 14.16 3.75
C THR A 173 -4.51 12.99 4.53
N GLN A 174 -4.14 11.76 4.20
CA GLN A 174 -4.80 10.54 4.64
C GLN A 174 -4.19 10.04 5.96
N SER A 175 -5.01 9.39 6.79
CA SER A 175 -4.51 8.73 8.00
C SER A 175 -3.48 7.67 7.64
N ALA A 176 -2.35 7.66 8.35
CA ALA A 176 -1.33 6.66 8.18
C ALA A 176 -1.92 5.24 8.38
N PRO A 177 -1.41 4.22 7.65
CA PRO A 177 -1.80 2.84 7.89
C PRO A 177 -1.57 2.42 9.35
N THR A 178 -2.37 1.47 9.83
CA THR A 178 -2.29 0.94 11.19
C THR A 178 -1.99 -0.55 11.18
N SER A 179 -1.13 -0.99 12.10
CA SER A 179 -0.90 -2.42 12.39
C SER A 179 -1.74 -2.85 13.61
N LEU A 180 -2.15 -4.11 13.62
CA LEU A 180 -2.91 -4.73 14.71
C LEU A 180 -2.16 -5.94 15.26
N ALA A 181 -2.21 -6.11 16.59
CA ALA A 181 -1.77 -7.34 17.22
C ALA A 181 -2.75 -8.49 16.96
N VAL A 182 -2.24 -9.71 16.91
CA VAL A 182 -3.01 -10.94 16.80
C VAL A 182 -2.60 -11.87 17.91
N ASN A 183 -3.57 -12.39 18.64
CA ASN A 183 -3.33 -13.28 19.76
C ASN A 183 -3.96 -14.65 19.49
N GLY A 184 -3.12 -15.67 19.39
CA GLY A 184 -3.57 -17.05 19.45
C GLY A 184 -4.22 -17.59 18.17
N LEU A 185 -3.78 -17.14 17.00
CA LEU A 185 -4.26 -17.60 15.70
C LEU A 185 -3.98 -19.10 15.51
N SER A 186 -4.99 -19.86 15.10
CA SER A 186 -4.89 -21.30 14.81
C SER A 186 -5.56 -21.62 13.48
N SER A 187 -5.44 -22.86 13.01
CA SER A 187 -6.11 -23.37 11.80
C SER A 187 -7.64 -23.30 11.85
N ALA A 188 -8.22 -23.23 13.06
CA ALA A 188 -9.66 -23.04 13.25
C ALA A 188 -10.07 -21.56 13.23
N SER A 189 -9.11 -20.62 13.23
CA SER A 189 -9.38 -19.18 13.23
C SER A 189 -9.76 -18.71 11.83
N SER A 190 -10.69 -17.75 11.76
CA SER A 190 -10.92 -17.00 10.52
C SER A 190 -9.72 -16.09 10.22
N ALA A 191 -9.58 -15.71 8.94
CA ALA A 191 -8.57 -14.73 8.55
C ALA A 191 -8.74 -13.44 9.38
N THR A 192 -7.66 -12.99 10.00
CA THR A 192 -7.64 -11.88 10.96
C THR A 192 -6.86 -10.71 10.40
N ALA A 193 -7.38 -9.49 10.50
CA ALA A 193 -6.70 -8.29 10.02
C ALA A 193 -5.42 -7.99 10.83
N ILE A 194 -4.34 -7.64 10.13
CA ILE A 194 -3.02 -7.34 10.74
C ILE A 194 -2.45 -5.98 10.34
N PHE A 195 -2.87 -5.47 9.18
CA PHE A 195 -2.36 -4.22 8.64
C PHE A 195 -3.40 -3.62 7.70
N GLY A 196 -3.62 -2.31 7.73
CA GLY A 196 -4.63 -1.69 6.90
C GLY A 196 -4.52 -0.18 6.84
N ALA A 197 -5.14 0.40 5.81
CA ALA A 197 -5.43 1.82 5.71
C ALA A 197 -6.94 2.02 5.61
N SER A 198 -7.45 3.01 6.32
CA SER A 198 -8.88 3.35 6.33
C SER A 198 -9.29 4.08 5.05
N VAL A 199 -10.58 4.01 4.72
CA VAL A 199 -11.19 4.92 3.75
C VAL A 199 -11.16 6.37 4.29
N GLY A 200 -11.04 7.34 3.40
CA GLY A 200 -11.07 8.78 3.71
C GLY A 200 -12.47 9.35 3.73
#